data_AF-A0A0D2V585-F1
#
_entry.id   AF-A0A0D2V585-F1
#
_cell.length_a   1.000
_cell.length_b   1.000
_cell.length_c   1.000
_cell.angle_alpha   90.00
_cell.angle_beta   90.00
_cell.angle_gamma   90.00
#
_symmetry.space_group_name_H-M   'P 1'
#
loop_
_entity.id
_entity.type
_entity.pdbx_description
1 polymer ?
#
loop_
_entity_poly.entity_id
_entity_poly.type
_entity_poly.pdbx_seq_one_letter_code
_entity_poly.pdbx_strand_id
1 'polypeptide(L)'
;MNPLWECSAVFGTEIWPAAEYGRTMYTIRQRIGPLLMKMQKRYGKVDEGGELTEKEIIRAERNSGVISDRVREIQMQNYMRKKEQKERRETDLREGLQLYKSGNYEQALEKFESVLGSKPEPNEAAVASYNVACCYAKLNQIQAGLSALEDALEAGFEDFKRIRTDPDLANLKNSEQFEPLLKRFDESFINENAINAIKSLFGIFNQK
;
A
#
# COMPACT_ATOMS: atom_id res chain seq x y z
N MET A 1 12.63 -25.34 11.98
CA MET A 1 12.33 -25.82 10.61
C MET A 1 13.56 -26.60 10.12
N ASN A 2 13.40 -27.79 9.54
CA ASN A 2 14.54 -28.56 9.00
C ASN A 2 14.78 -28.11 7.55
N PRO A 3 15.89 -27.45 7.21
CA PRO A 3 16.14 -27.04 5.85
C PRO A 3 16.45 -28.25 4.96
N LEU A 4 16.00 -28.16 3.71
CA LEU A 4 16.40 -29.08 2.66
C LEU A 4 17.90 -28.90 2.42
N TRP A 5 18.65 -30.00 2.49
CA TRP A 5 20.11 -29.98 2.40
C TRP A 5 20.59 -30.37 1.00
N GLU A 6 19.98 -31.41 0.43
CA GLU A 6 20.33 -31.95 -0.89
C GLU A 6 19.05 -32.33 -1.64
N CYS A 7 19.04 -32.09 -2.95
CA CYS A 7 17.98 -32.45 -3.87
C CYS A 7 18.59 -33.12 -5.11
N SER A 8 17.98 -34.21 -5.56
CA SER A 8 18.40 -34.89 -6.79
C SER A 8 18.07 -34.07 -8.04
N ALA A 9 18.95 -34.16 -9.05
CA ALA A 9 18.86 -33.41 -10.30
C ALA A 9 17.57 -33.74 -11.10
N VAL A 10 17.23 -32.87 -12.07
CA VAL A 10 16.08 -33.07 -12.97
C VAL A 10 16.30 -34.31 -13.84
N PHE A 11 17.53 -34.47 -14.31
CA PHE A 11 17.96 -35.54 -15.20
C PHE A 11 19.17 -36.25 -14.55
N GLY A 12 19.17 -37.58 -14.58
CA GLY A 12 20.25 -38.40 -13.99
C GLY A 12 20.06 -38.74 -12.51
N THR A 13 21.10 -39.32 -11.91
CA THR A 13 21.12 -39.79 -10.50
C THR A 13 21.94 -38.88 -9.58
N GLU A 14 22.38 -37.74 -10.09
CA GLU A 14 23.19 -36.78 -9.34
C GLU A 14 22.40 -36.09 -8.23
N ILE A 15 23.09 -35.78 -7.14
CA ILE A 15 22.54 -35.08 -5.97
C ILE A 15 23.22 -33.72 -5.86
N TRP A 16 22.43 -32.65 -5.82
CA TRP A 16 22.90 -31.27 -5.75
C TRP A 16 22.57 -30.67 -4.37
N PRO A 17 23.41 -29.75 -3.85
CA PRO A 17 23.09 -28.99 -2.66
C PRO A 17 21.88 -28.08 -2.89
N ALA A 18 20.95 -28.04 -1.93
CA ALA A 18 19.70 -27.27 -2.03
C ALA A 18 19.86 -25.77 -1.67
N ALA A 19 21.08 -25.23 -1.78
CA ALA A 19 21.43 -23.87 -1.40
C ALA A 19 20.70 -22.79 -2.24
N GLU A 20 20.28 -23.13 -3.46
CA GLU A 20 19.60 -22.19 -4.37
C GLU A 20 18.11 -22.56 -4.50
N TYR A 21 17.23 -21.70 -3.98
CA TYR A 21 15.77 -21.89 -4.02
C TYR A 21 15.24 -22.06 -5.45
N GLY A 22 15.74 -21.26 -6.40
CA GLY A 22 15.30 -21.32 -7.80
C GLY A 22 15.58 -22.66 -8.47
N ARG A 23 16.80 -23.22 -8.28
CA ARG A 23 17.17 -24.54 -8.81
C ARG A 23 16.35 -25.66 -8.18
N THR A 24 16.11 -25.58 -6.87
CA THR A 24 15.31 -26.55 -6.11
C THR A 24 13.84 -26.55 -6.57
N MET A 25 13.25 -25.38 -6.78
CA MET A 25 11.87 -25.28 -7.26
C MET A 25 11.72 -25.73 -8.71
N TYR A 26 12.73 -25.46 -9.54
CA TYR A 26 12.77 -25.94 -10.91
C TYR A 26 12.83 -27.48 -10.97
N THR A 27 13.65 -28.13 -10.14
CA THR A 27 13.70 -29.59 -10.04
C THR A 27 12.40 -30.20 -9.54
N ILE A 28 11.77 -29.60 -8.52
CA ILE A 28 10.46 -30.05 -8.04
C ILE A 28 9.41 -29.99 -9.15
N ARG A 29 9.41 -28.93 -9.96
CA ARG A 29 8.39 -28.71 -10.99
C ARG A 29 8.57 -29.60 -12.22
N GLN A 30 9.79 -29.84 -12.65
CA GLN A 30 10.08 -30.46 -13.95
C GLN A 30 10.37 -31.95 -13.88
N ARG A 31 10.47 -32.55 -12.68
CA ARG A 31 10.90 -33.94 -12.57
C ARG A 31 9.79 -34.94 -12.91
N ILE A 32 10.12 -35.85 -13.80
CA ILE A 32 9.33 -37.03 -14.13
C ILE A 32 9.98 -38.23 -13.43
N GLY A 33 9.36 -38.75 -12.38
CA GLY A 33 9.85 -39.87 -11.56
C GLY A 33 10.11 -39.51 -10.09
N PRO A 34 10.66 -40.44 -9.28
CA PRO A 34 10.81 -40.26 -7.84
C PRO A 34 11.82 -39.17 -7.49
N LEU A 35 11.40 -38.17 -6.72
CA LEU A 35 12.24 -37.07 -6.25
C LEU A 35 12.87 -37.40 -4.89
N LEU A 36 14.20 -37.52 -4.84
CA LEU A 36 14.94 -37.77 -3.60
C LEU A 36 15.40 -36.45 -2.98
N MET A 37 15.03 -36.27 -1.71
CA MET A 37 15.36 -35.12 -0.89
C MET A 37 16.01 -35.57 0.41
N LYS A 38 17.10 -34.92 0.81
CA LYS A 38 17.73 -35.14 2.10
C LYS A 38 17.47 -33.95 3.01
N MET A 39 16.79 -34.21 4.11
CA MET A 39 16.47 -33.22 5.12
C MET A 39 17.49 -33.29 6.26
N GLN A 40 18.06 -32.16 6.65
CA GLN A 40 18.96 -32.11 7.80
C GLN A 40 18.18 -31.72 9.06
N LYS A 41 18.26 -32.53 10.11
CA LYS A 41 17.68 -32.19 11.41
C LYS A 41 18.58 -31.17 12.11
N ARG A 42 18.12 -29.93 12.25
CA ARG A 42 18.93 -28.81 12.79
C ARG A 42 18.53 -28.36 14.19
N TYR A 43 17.67 -29.09 14.89
CA TYR A 43 17.28 -28.80 16.29
C TYR A 43 16.88 -27.34 16.56
N GLY A 44 16.34 -26.63 15.54
CA GLY A 44 15.94 -25.23 15.66
C GLY A 44 17.01 -24.18 15.33
N LYS A 45 18.25 -24.58 15.02
CA LYS A 45 19.28 -23.64 14.50
C LYS A 45 19.00 -23.32 13.03
N VAL A 46 18.68 -22.05 12.76
CA VAL A 46 18.51 -21.50 11.40
C VAL A 46 19.90 -21.21 10.83
N ASP A 47 20.13 -21.44 9.53
CA ASP A 47 21.41 -21.02 8.91
C ASP A 47 21.50 -19.49 8.99
N GLU A 48 22.51 -18.98 9.71
CA GLU A 48 22.89 -17.56 9.75
C GLU A 48 23.63 -17.12 8.47
N GLY A 49 23.38 -17.80 7.35
CA GLY A 49 24.04 -17.52 6.06
C GLY A 49 23.42 -16.36 5.27
N GLY A 50 22.39 -15.71 5.82
CA GLY A 50 21.79 -14.50 5.25
C GLY A 50 22.10 -13.29 6.12
N GLU A 51 22.30 -12.13 5.51
CA GLU A 51 22.32 -10.87 6.24
C GLU A 51 21.06 -10.78 7.12
N LEU A 52 21.24 -10.52 8.42
CA LEU A 52 20.13 -10.28 9.34
C LEU A 52 19.24 -9.16 8.76
N THR A 53 17.93 -9.39 8.74
CA THR A 53 17.02 -8.33 8.32
C THR A 53 17.12 -7.14 9.28
N GLU A 54 16.84 -5.92 8.81
CA GLU A 54 16.84 -4.71 9.64
C GLU A 54 16.03 -4.89 10.93
N LYS A 55 14.91 -5.64 10.86
CA LYS A 55 14.06 -5.97 12.01
C LYS A 55 14.73 -6.90 13.02
N GLU A 56 15.52 -7.87 12.56
CA GLU A 56 16.25 -8.81 13.41
C GLU A 56 17.43 -8.13 14.10
N ILE A 57 18.15 -7.26 13.39
CA ILE A 57 19.23 -6.43 13.97
C ILE A 57 18.67 -5.53 15.07
N ILE A 58 17.59 -4.78 14.78
CA ILE A 58 16.95 -3.90 15.76
C ILE A 58 16.44 -4.69 16.97
N ARG A 59 15.87 -5.88 16.76
CA ARG A 59 15.34 -6.73 17.84
C ARG A 59 16.46 -7.28 18.72
N ALA A 60 17.53 -7.79 18.12
CA ALA A 60 18.69 -8.31 18.83
C ALA A 60 19.36 -7.22 19.69
N GLU A 61 19.52 -6.01 19.14
CA GLU A 61 20.13 -4.90 19.88
C GLU A 61 19.24 -4.38 21.01
N ARG A 62 17.92 -4.24 20.80
CA ARG A 62 16.99 -3.90 21.88
C ARG A 62 17.04 -4.89 23.03
N ASN A 63 17.16 -6.18 22.73
CA ASN A 63 17.27 -7.23 23.75
C ASN A 63 18.62 -7.20 24.49
N SER A 64 19.67 -6.65 23.86
CA SER A 64 21.02 -6.53 24.43
C SER A 64 21.18 -5.32 25.37
N GLY A 65 20.23 -4.38 25.37
CA GLY A 65 20.29 -3.15 26.18
C GLY A 65 21.30 -2.10 25.69
N VAL A 66 21.98 -2.34 24.56
CA VAL A 66 22.92 -1.42 23.93
C VAL A 66 22.36 -1.00 22.57
N ILE A 67 22.25 0.31 22.33
CA ILE A 67 21.95 0.86 21.00
C ILE A 67 23.28 1.08 20.30
N SER A 68 23.58 0.28 19.27
CA SER A 68 24.80 0.44 18.50
C SER A 68 24.63 1.52 17.42
N ASP A 69 25.76 1.98 16.86
CA ASP A 69 25.76 2.89 15.69
C ASP A 69 25.02 2.27 14.48
N ARG A 70 24.97 0.93 14.38
CA ARG A 70 24.30 0.21 13.30
C ARG A 70 22.79 0.40 13.31
N VAL A 71 22.15 0.38 14.48
CA VAL A 71 20.70 0.67 14.58
C VAL A 71 20.41 2.13 14.24
N ARG A 72 21.32 3.05 14.61
CA ARG A 72 21.20 4.46 14.24
C ARG A 72 21.28 4.66 12.72
N GLU A 73 22.19 3.98 12.05
CA GLU A 73 22.31 3.97 10.59
C GLU A 73 21.05 3.42 9.92
N ILE A 74 20.54 2.28 10.38
CA ILE A 74 19.29 1.68 9.85
C ILE A 74 18.11 2.65 10.03
N GLN A 75 17.99 3.30 11.19
CA GLN A 75 16.94 4.28 11.43
C GLN A 75 17.08 5.50 10.50
N MET A 76 18.31 5.99 10.32
CA MET A 76 18.60 7.11 9.42
C MET A 76 18.28 6.77 7.97
N GLN A 77 18.69 5.60 7.48
CA GLN A 77 18.37 5.13 6.13
C GLN A 77 16.85 4.97 5.93
N ASN A 78 16.14 4.40 6.90
CA ASN A 78 14.69 4.27 6.82
C ASN A 78 13.98 5.62 6.83
N TYR A 79 14.46 6.57 7.63
CA TYR A 79 13.98 7.94 7.61
C TYR A 79 14.18 8.58 6.23
N MET A 80 15.39 8.47 5.65
CA MET A 80 15.70 9.02 4.34
C MET A 80 14.84 8.37 3.24
N ARG A 81 14.71 7.04 3.22
CA ARG A 81 13.85 6.31 2.27
C ARG A 81 12.39 6.77 2.34
N LYS A 82 11.84 6.93 3.56
CA LYS A 82 10.47 7.45 3.76
C LYS A 82 10.33 8.88 3.26
N LYS A 83 11.31 9.74 3.56
CA LYS A 83 11.33 11.14 3.13
C LYS A 83 11.36 11.24 1.60
N GLU A 84 12.28 10.53 0.95
CA GLU A 84 12.36 10.50 -0.51
C GLU A 84 11.08 9.94 -1.15
N GLN A 85 10.47 8.91 -0.56
CA GLN A 85 9.21 8.36 -1.07
C GLN A 85 8.10 9.40 -1.00
N LYS A 86 8.02 10.17 0.09
CA LYS A 86 7.09 11.28 0.21
C LYS A 86 7.35 12.37 -0.84
N GLU A 87 8.59 12.79 -1.01
CA GLU A 87 8.98 13.78 -2.04
C GLU A 87 8.64 13.31 -3.46
N ARG A 88 8.84 12.02 -3.76
CA ARG A 88 8.43 11.40 -5.02
C ARG A 88 6.92 11.48 -5.22
N ARG A 89 6.12 11.10 -4.21
CA ARG A 89 4.65 11.20 -4.27
C ARG A 89 4.16 12.62 -4.49
N GLU A 90 4.73 13.60 -3.78
CA GLU A 90 4.38 15.01 -3.95
C GLU A 90 4.72 15.52 -5.37
N THR A 91 5.82 15.02 -5.94
CA THR A 91 6.24 15.37 -7.30
C THR A 91 5.32 14.74 -8.34
N ASP A 92 5.01 13.45 -8.23
CA ASP A 92 4.06 12.76 -9.11
C ASP A 92 2.66 13.41 -9.04
N LEU A 93 2.20 13.78 -7.84
CA LEU A 93 0.91 14.47 -7.67
C LEU A 93 0.91 15.82 -8.39
N ARG A 94 2.01 16.58 -8.29
CA ARG A 94 2.15 17.89 -8.97
C ARG A 94 2.20 17.73 -10.49
N GLU A 95 2.96 16.77 -10.98
CA GLU A 95 3.05 16.45 -12.41
C GLU A 95 1.70 15.99 -12.96
N GLY A 96 1.00 15.09 -12.26
CA GLY A 96 -0.35 14.66 -12.62
C GLY A 96 -1.32 15.84 -12.73
N LEU A 97 -1.27 16.80 -11.80
CA LEU A 97 -2.09 18.01 -11.87
C LEU A 97 -1.74 18.92 -13.06
N GLN A 98 -0.47 18.99 -13.46
CA GLN A 98 -0.05 19.75 -14.65
C GLN A 98 -0.54 19.08 -15.94
N LEU A 99 -0.39 17.76 -16.04
CA LEU A 99 -0.89 16.97 -17.16
C LEU A 99 -2.41 17.06 -17.29
N TYR A 100 -3.11 17.00 -16.15
CA TYR A 100 -4.56 17.16 -16.09
C TYR A 100 -5.01 18.51 -16.68
N LYS A 101 -4.38 19.60 -16.23
CA LYS A 101 -4.67 20.95 -16.74
C LYS A 101 -4.35 21.12 -18.23
N SER A 102 -3.41 20.32 -18.74
CA SER A 102 -3.03 20.31 -20.15
C SER A 102 -3.98 19.45 -21.02
N GLY A 103 -4.96 18.77 -20.41
CA GLY A 103 -5.90 17.88 -21.09
C GLY A 103 -5.37 16.47 -21.33
N ASN A 104 -4.17 16.14 -20.83
CA ASN A 104 -3.55 14.82 -20.97
C ASN A 104 -4.02 13.89 -19.84
N TYR A 105 -5.30 13.53 -19.86
CA TYR A 105 -5.94 12.81 -18.75
C TYR A 105 -5.37 11.40 -18.52
N GLU A 106 -4.98 10.67 -19.57
CA GLU A 106 -4.39 9.34 -19.44
C GLU A 106 -3.02 9.37 -18.74
N GLN A 107 -2.16 10.33 -19.09
CA GLN A 107 -0.85 10.51 -18.44
C GLN A 107 -1.01 11.05 -17.01
N ALA A 108 -2.00 11.91 -16.77
CA ALA A 108 -2.33 12.37 -15.43
C ALA A 108 -2.79 11.20 -14.54
N LEU A 109 -3.62 10.31 -15.08
CA LEU A 109 -4.09 9.10 -14.41
C LEU A 109 -2.92 8.21 -13.97
N GLU A 110 -1.97 7.92 -14.87
CA GLU A 110 -0.76 7.15 -14.54
C GLU A 110 0.00 7.73 -13.35
N LYS A 111 0.14 9.06 -13.31
CA LYS A 111 0.83 9.76 -12.21
C LYS A 111 0.06 9.66 -10.90
N PHE A 112 -1.25 9.82 -10.90
CA PHE A 112 -2.05 9.68 -9.69
C PHE A 112 -2.10 8.22 -9.18
N GLU A 113 -2.17 7.23 -10.08
CA GLU A 113 -2.10 5.82 -9.73
C GLU A 113 -0.73 5.42 -9.16
N SER A 114 0.37 6.01 -9.66
CA SER A 114 1.70 5.88 -9.05
C SER A 114 1.71 6.34 -7.59
N VAL A 115 1.06 7.48 -7.30
CA VAL A 115 0.92 7.98 -5.92
C VAL A 115 0.16 6.96 -5.07
N LEU A 116 -0.99 6.46 -5.52
CA LEU A 116 -1.80 5.48 -4.79
C LEU A 116 -1.06 4.15 -4.56
N GLY A 117 -0.31 3.66 -5.55
CA GLY A 117 0.49 2.44 -5.47
C GLY A 117 1.66 2.52 -4.48
N SER A 118 2.07 3.73 -4.10
CA SER A 118 3.22 3.98 -3.22
C SER A 118 2.85 4.13 -1.74
N LYS A 119 1.65 3.68 -1.35
CA LYS A 119 1.11 3.70 0.03
C LYS A 119 1.15 5.13 0.63
N PRO A 120 0.39 6.07 0.05
CA PRO A 120 0.30 7.42 0.55
C PRO A 120 -0.35 7.46 1.95
N GLU A 121 -0.15 8.58 2.64
CA GLU A 121 -0.95 8.88 3.85
C GLU A 121 -2.44 9.05 3.45
N PRO A 122 -3.40 8.85 4.37
CA PRO A 122 -4.83 8.91 4.05
C PRO A 122 -5.24 10.20 3.30
N ASN A 123 -4.75 11.36 3.73
CA ASN A 123 -5.04 12.63 3.07
C ASN A 123 -4.47 12.71 1.64
N GLU A 124 -3.27 12.16 1.43
CA GLU A 124 -2.64 12.09 0.09
C GLU A 124 -3.43 11.13 -0.81
N ALA A 125 -3.87 9.99 -0.26
CA ALA A 125 -4.70 9.00 -0.94
C ALA A 125 -6.04 9.60 -1.37
N ALA A 126 -6.73 10.28 -0.45
CA ALA A 126 -8.01 10.94 -0.70
C ALA A 126 -7.92 11.94 -1.85
N VAL A 127 -6.89 12.80 -1.85
CA VAL A 127 -6.67 13.79 -2.92
C VAL A 127 -6.31 13.11 -4.25
N ALA A 128 -5.46 12.09 -4.24
CA ALA A 128 -5.08 11.37 -5.45
C ALA A 128 -6.28 10.63 -6.06
N SER A 129 -7.06 9.89 -5.27
CA SER A 129 -8.27 9.20 -5.70
C SER A 129 -9.34 10.16 -6.24
N TYR A 130 -9.51 11.34 -5.63
CA TYR A 130 -10.40 12.37 -6.18
C TYR A 130 -9.96 12.83 -7.59
N ASN A 131 -8.66 13.06 -7.78
CA ASN A 131 -8.14 13.45 -9.09
C ASN A 131 -8.25 12.31 -10.11
N VAL A 132 -8.06 11.06 -9.70
CA VAL A 132 -8.33 9.86 -10.52
C VAL A 132 -9.80 9.83 -10.96
N ALA A 133 -10.75 10.10 -10.06
CA ALA A 133 -12.17 10.19 -10.40
C ALA A 133 -12.44 11.28 -11.44
N CYS A 134 -11.79 12.44 -11.30
CA CYS A 134 -11.88 13.54 -12.27
C CYS A 134 -11.30 13.13 -13.64
N CYS A 135 -10.18 12.40 -13.69
CA CYS A 135 -9.61 11.87 -14.93
C CYS A 135 -10.59 10.89 -15.61
N TYR A 136 -11.10 9.91 -14.88
CA TYR A 136 -12.05 8.94 -15.42
C TYR A 136 -13.34 9.60 -15.91
N ALA A 137 -13.84 10.62 -15.21
CA ALA A 137 -15.00 11.41 -15.63
C ALA A 137 -14.76 12.12 -16.98
N LYS A 138 -13.57 12.71 -17.17
CA LYS A 138 -13.16 13.34 -18.45
C LYS A 138 -12.98 12.34 -19.58
N LEU A 139 -12.56 11.12 -19.25
CA LEU A 139 -12.43 10.01 -20.19
C LEU A 139 -13.77 9.28 -20.44
N ASN A 140 -14.90 9.78 -19.90
CA ASN A 140 -16.23 9.16 -19.98
C ASN A 140 -16.31 7.73 -19.41
N GLN A 141 -15.41 7.37 -18.52
CA GLN A 141 -15.40 6.07 -17.83
C GLN A 141 -16.18 6.16 -16.51
N ILE A 142 -17.51 6.18 -16.60
CA ILE A 142 -18.39 6.50 -15.47
C ILE A 142 -18.18 5.55 -14.28
N GLN A 143 -18.13 4.24 -14.53
CA GLN A 143 -18.00 3.26 -13.44
C GLN A 143 -16.65 3.35 -12.71
N ALA A 144 -15.56 3.51 -13.46
CA ALA A 144 -14.23 3.70 -12.88
C ALA A 144 -14.15 5.01 -12.09
N GLY A 145 -14.78 6.09 -12.60
CA GLY A 145 -14.84 7.37 -11.92
C GLY A 145 -15.63 7.32 -10.61
N LEU A 146 -16.76 6.61 -10.57
CA LEU A 146 -17.55 6.42 -9.34
C LEU A 146 -16.79 5.60 -8.31
N SER A 147 -16.12 4.51 -8.72
CA SER A 147 -15.29 3.70 -7.84
C SER A 147 -14.15 4.53 -7.24
N ALA A 148 -13.44 5.32 -8.05
CA ALA A 148 -12.37 6.18 -7.57
C ALA A 148 -12.88 7.31 -6.66
N LEU A 149 -14.10 7.80 -6.89
CA LEU A 149 -14.74 8.78 -6.02
C LEU A 149 -15.11 8.16 -4.66
N GLU A 150 -15.60 6.93 -4.65
CA GLU A 150 -15.84 6.16 -3.43
C GLU A 150 -14.52 5.96 -2.65
N ASP A 151 -13.45 5.53 -3.31
CA ASP A 151 -12.13 5.40 -2.68
C ASP A 151 -11.64 6.72 -2.06
N ALA A 152 -11.90 7.85 -2.72
CA ALA A 152 -11.55 9.17 -2.18
C ALA A 152 -12.32 9.47 -0.89
N LEU A 153 -13.63 9.18 -0.88
CA LEU A 153 -14.50 9.38 0.28
C LEU A 153 -14.11 8.45 1.45
N GLU A 154 -13.81 7.18 1.17
CA GLU A 154 -13.34 6.23 2.18
C GLU A 154 -11.97 6.62 2.76
N ALA A 155 -11.09 7.22 1.96
CA ALA A 155 -9.82 7.76 2.40
C ALA A 155 -9.95 9.08 3.21
N GLY A 156 -11.16 9.63 3.35
CA GLY A 156 -11.43 10.83 4.14
C GLY A 156 -11.43 12.13 3.33
N PHE A 157 -11.83 12.12 2.06
CA PHE A 157 -12.01 13.35 1.30
C PHE A 157 -13.23 14.15 1.80
N GLU A 158 -12.98 15.30 2.43
CA GLU A 158 -14.02 16.08 3.13
C GLU A 158 -14.65 17.21 2.29
N ASP A 159 -14.11 17.55 1.11
CA ASP A 159 -14.63 18.66 0.30
C ASP A 159 -15.83 18.22 -0.57
N PHE A 160 -16.92 17.83 0.08
CA PHE A 160 -18.15 17.42 -0.58
C PHE A 160 -18.80 18.54 -1.41
N LYS A 161 -18.57 19.80 -1.03
CA LYS A 161 -19.04 20.95 -1.81
C LYS A 161 -18.38 20.93 -3.18
N ARG A 162 -17.07 20.68 -3.23
CA ARG A 162 -16.34 20.52 -4.48
C ARG A 162 -16.88 19.33 -5.28
N ILE A 163 -17.06 18.15 -4.68
CA ILE A 163 -17.61 16.98 -5.40
C ILE A 163 -18.96 17.30 -6.11
N ARG A 164 -19.86 18.03 -5.44
CA ARG A 164 -21.17 18.39 -6.03
C ARG A 164 -21.09 19.48 -7.11
N THR A 165 -20.14 20.40 -6.98
CA THR A 165 -20.02 21.57 -7.88
C THR A 165 -19.02 21.40 -9.01
N ASP A 166 -18.10 20.43 -8.91
CA ASP A 166 -17.03 20.24 -9.88
C ASP A 166 -17.60 19.95 -11.28
N PRO A 167 -17.28 20.76 -12.30
CA PRO A 167 -17.71 20.53 -13.67
C PRO A 167 -17.08 19.28 -14.28
N ASP A 168 -15.92 18.85 -13.80
CA ASP A 168 -15.20 17.69 -14.33
C ASP A 168 -15.95 16.39 -14.00
N LEU A 169 -16.70 16.40 -12.89
CA LEU A 169 -17.56 15.31 -12.45
C LEU A 169 -18.97 15.35 -13.04
N ALA A 170 -19.28 16.28 -13.95
CA ALA A 170 -20.64 16.44 -14.50
C ALA A 170 -21.24 15.13 -15.04
N ASN A 171 -20.43 14.32 -15.73
CA ASN A 171 -20.86 13.02 -16.26
C ASN A 171 -21.16 12.00 -15.15
N LEU A 172 -20.40 12.03 -14.05
CA LEU A 172 -20.66 11.18 -12.90
C LEU A 172 -21.92 11.63 -12.16
N LYS A 173 -22.12 12.94 -11.98
CA LYS A 173 -23.30 13.51 -11.33
C LYS A 173 -24.61 13.15 -12.02
N ASN A 174 -24.58 12.96 -13.33
CA ASN A 174 -25.74 12.53 -14.11
C ASN A 174 -26.04 11.03 -13.99
N SER A 175 -25.15 10.25 -13.36
CA SER A 175 -25.38 8.82 -13.14
C SER A 175 -26.31 8.59 -11.95
N GLU A 176 -27.15 7.55 -12.04
CA GLU A 176 -28.09 7.17 -10.98
C GLU A 176 -27.39 6.75 -9.67
N GLN A 177 -26.10 6.39 -9.75
CA GLN A 177 -25.32 5.86 -8.62
C GLN A 177 -24.62 6.96 -7.80
N PHE A 178 -24.51 8.18 -8.34
CA PHE A 178 -23.78 9.26 -7.67
C PHE A 178 -24.47 9.76 -6.40
N GLU A 179 -25.78 9.99 -6.45
CA GLU A 179 -26.56 10.45 -5.29
C GLU A 179 -26.60 9.41 -4.15
N PRO A 180 -26.87 8.11 -4.41
CA PRO A 180 -26.74 7.07 -3.38
C PRO A 180 -25.35 7.01 -2.75
N LEU A 181 -24.29 7.12 -3.57
CA LEU A 181 -22.91 7.13 -3.09
C LEU A 181 -22.70 8.27 -2.09
N LEU A 182 -23.05 9.51 -2.44
CA LEU A 182 -22.87 10.65 -1.55
C LEU A 182 -23.69 10.54 -0.26
N LYS A 183 -24.95 10.10 -0.34
CA LYS A 183 -25.81 9.94 0.85
C LYS A 183 -25.20 9.02 1.90
N ARG A 184 -24.54 7.94 1.46
CA ARG A 184 -23.85 6.98 2.36
C ARG A 184 -22.83 7.68 3.26
N PHE A 185 -22.12 8.67 2.73
CA PHE A 185 -21.07 9.39 3.46
C PHE A 185 -21.60 10.67 4.15
N ASP A 186 -22.62 11.33 3.59
CA ASP A 186 -23.29 12.46 4.25
C ASP A 186 -23.96 12.04 5.57
N GLU A 187 -24.68 10.92 5.58
CA GLU A 187 -25.35 10.41 6.79
C GLU A 187 -24.35 10.00 7.87
N SER A 188 -23.23 9.38 7.46
CA SER A 188 -22.15 9.00 8.38
C SER A 188 -21.51 10.22 9.04
N PHE A 189 -21.22 11.27 8.27
CA PHE A 189 -20.59 12.48 8.81
C PHE A 189 -21.53 13.30 9.69
N ILE A 190 -22.82 13.41 9.33
CA ILE A 190 -23.82 14.06 10.20
C ILE A 190 -23.96 13.29 11.52
N ASN A 191 -23.97 11.96 11.47
CA ASN A 191 -24.10 11.13 12.67
C ASN A 191 -22.85 11.22 13.56
N GLU A 192 -21.64 11.10 13.00
CA GLU A 192 -20.40 11.27 13.78
C GLU A 192 -20.26 12.66 14.39
N ASN A 193 -20.55 13.73 13.64
CA ASN A 193 -20.50 15.08 14.17
C ASN A 193 -21.58 15.34 15.22
N ALA A 194 -22.80 14.83 15.02
CA ALA A 194 -23.86 14.92 16.02
C ALA A 194 -23.47 14.17 17.30
N ILE A 195 -22.93 12.95 17.17
CA ILE A 195 -22.43 12.14 18.31
C ILE A 195 -21.29 12.86 19.03
N ASN A 196 -20.33 13.43 18.29
CA ASN A 196 -19.19 14.13 18.87
C ASN A 196 -19.59 15.44 19.54
N ALA A 197 -20.54 16.19 18.96
CA ALA A 197 -21.13 17.39 19.58
C ALA A 197 -21.89 17.05 20.87
N ILE A 198 -22.67 15.97 20.88
CA ILE A 198 -23.33 15.43 22.07
C ILE A 198 -22.29 15.03 23.13
N LYS A 199 -21.27 14.24 22.76
CA LYS A 199 -20.19 13.85 23.68
C LYS A 199 -19.44 15.05 24.25
N SER A 200 -19.19 16.09 23.45
CA SER A 200 -18.58 17.34 23.92
C SER A 200 -19.48 18.09 24.91
N LEU A 201 -20.79 18.16 24.64
CA LEU A 201 -21.77 18.76 25.55
C LEU A 201 -21.85 18.01 26.88
N PHE A 202 -21.86 16.67 26.86
CA PHE A 202 -21.93 15.84 28.07
C PHE A 202 -20.58 15.68 28.80
N GLY A 203 -19.44 15.79 28.10
CA GLY A 203 -18.10 15.72 28.70
C GLY A 203 -17.76 16.94 29.58
N ILE A 204 -18.38 18.09 29.33
CA ILE A 204 -18.25 19.30 30.16
C ILE A 204 -18.94 19.13 31.53
N PHE A 205 -19.95 18.26 31.64
CA PHE A 205 -20.68 18.04 32.90
C PHE A 205 -20.05 17.01 33.84
N ASN A 206 -18.95 16.36 33.45
CA ASN A 206 -18.35 15.25 34.20
C ASN A 206 -16.96 15.55 34.79
N GLN A 207 -16.56 16.83 34.90
CA GLN A 207 -15.42 17.22 35.73
C GLN A 207 -15.92 17.73 37.09
N LYS A 208 -15.98 16.82 38.08
CA LYS A 208 -15.93 17.13 39.52
C LYS A 208 -14.98 16.18 40.20
#